data_AF-A0A840IS92-F1
#
_entry.id   AF-A0A840IS92-F1
#
_cell.length_a   1.000
_cell.length_b   1.000
_cell.length_c   1.000
_cell.angle_alpha   90.00
_cell.angle_beta   90.00
_cell.angle_gamma   90.00
#
_symmetry.space_group_name_H-M   'P 1'
#
loop_
_entity.id
_entity.type
_entity.pdbx_description
1 polymer ?
#
loop_
_entity_poly.entity_id
_entity_poly.type
_entity_poly.pdbx_seq_one_letter_code
_entity_poly.pdbx_strand_id
1 'polypeptide(L)'
;MSESADATAGRDVPPSFADQLRQRSAAFRVCAGNEDRAAELFAGLAERGLPGMTEMRNRSERAARMLEQVASVTAAQAMAYDEMLAAGGPDDSRAYVEYEASTRRLLALMPTDTLTD
;
A
#
# COMPACT_ATOMS: atom_id res chain seq x y z
N MET A 1 -13.28 -50.96 16.05
CA MET A 1 -12.65 -49.80 16.71
C MET A 1 -12.24 -48.85 15.60
N SER A 2 -13.09 -47.86 15.31
CA SER A 2 -12.77 -46.72 14.44
C SER A 2 -12.66 -45.50 15.34
N GLU A 3 -11.48 -44.93 15.44
CA GLU A 3 -11.23 -43.55 15.85
C GLU A 3 -10.09 -43.08 14.94
N SER A 4 -10.48 -42.49 13.81
CA SER A 4 -10.52 -41.04 13.60
C SER A 4 -9.12 -40.45 13.45
N ALA A 5 -8.67 -40.47 12.19
CA ALA A 5 -7.74 -39.50 11.66
C ALA A 5 -8.33 -38.10 11.87
N ASP A 6 -7.88 -37.42 12.93
CA ASP A 6 -8.20 -36.01 13.11
C ASP A 6 -7.27 -35.22 12.19
N ALA A 7 -7.83 -34.93 11.02
CA ALA A 7 -7.29 -33.97 10.09
C ALA A 7 -7.11 -32.66 10.84
N THR A 8 -5.85 -32.25 11.05
CA THR A 8 -5.49 -30.84 11.17
C THR A 8 -5.83 -30.15 9.85
N ALA A 9 -7.13 -29.94 9.64
CA ALA A 9 -7.67 -29.00 8.70
C ALA A 9 -7.00 -27.66 9.01
N GLY A 10 -6.37 -27.09 7.97
CA GLY A 10 -5.64 -25.83 8.06
C GLY A 10 -6.49 -24.80 8.78
N ARG A 11 -6.07 -24.44 10.00
CA ARG A 11 -6.60 -23.25 10.65
C ARG A 11 -6.13 -22.08 9.80
N ASP A 12 -7.08 -21.43 9.14
CA ASP A 12 -6.87 -20.10 8.59
C ASP A 12 -6.44 -19.18 9.74
N VAL A 13 -5.13 -19.01 9.89
CA VAL A 13 -4.58 -18.03 10.83
C VAL A 13 -4.95 -16.66 10.26
N PRO A 14 -5.67 -15.81 11.03
CA PRO A 14 -6.02 -14.47 10.55
C PRO A 14 -4.76 -13.69 10.17
N PRO A 15 -4.80 -12.90 9.08
CA PRO A 15 -3.63 -12.14 8.63
C PRO A 15 -3.16 -11.17 9.72
N SER A 16 -1.85 -11.15 9.97
CA SER A 16 -1.25 -10.21 10.91
C SER A 16 -1.47 -8.76 10.44
N PHE A 17 -1.24 -7.79 11.33
CA PHE A 17 -1.32 -6.39 10.95
C PHE A 17 -0.31 -6.05 9.83
N ALA A 18 0.90 -6.60 9.86
CA ALA A 18 1.87 -6.46 8.78
C ALA A 18 1.36 -7.07 7.46
N ASP A 19 0.68 -8.22 7.50
CA ASP A 19 0.08 -8.82 6.29
C ASP A 19 -1.01 -7.92 5.69
N GLN A 20 -1.84 -7.31 6.53
CA GLN A 20 -2.85 -6.35 6.08
C GLN A 20 -2.20 -5.11 5.44
N LEU A 21 -1.11 -4.60 6.00
CA LEU A 21 -0.36 -3.49 5.40
C LEU A 21 0.29 -3.89 4.06
N ARG A 22 0.88 -5.09 3.97
CA ARG A 22 1.41 -5.61 2.69
C ARG A 22 0.31 -5.75 1.64
N GLN A 23 -0.86 -6.27 2.01
CA GLN A 23 -2.01 -6.40 1.12
C GLN A 23 -2.49 -5.02 0.63
N ARG A 24 -2.57 -4.03 1.51
CA ARG A 24 -2.92 -2.65 1.14
C ARG A 24 -1.89 -2.02 0.22
N SER A 25 -0.60 -2.18 0.52
CA SER A 25 0.49 -1.72 -0.34
C SER A 25 0.36 -2.32 -1.74
N ALA A 26 0.13 -3.63 -1.84
CA ALA A 26 -0.08 -4.29 -3.13
C ALA A 26 -1.32 -3.75 -3.87
N ALA A 27 -2.43 -3.52 -3.17
CA ALA A 27 -3.63 -2.93 -3.77
C ALA A 27 -3.36 -1.51 -4.32
N PHE A 28 -2.62 -0.67 -3.59
CA PHE A 28 -2.23 0.66 -4.08
C PHE A 28 -1.38 0.59 -5.34
N ARG A 29 -0.43 -0.37 -5.43
CA ARG A 29 0.36 -0.58 -6.67
C ARG A 29 -0.49 -1.03 -7.85
N VAL A 30 -1.49 -1.88 -7.61
CA VAL A 30 -2.45 -2.27 -8.66
C VAL A 30 -3.20 -1.04 -9.15
N CYS A 31 -3.67 -0.18 -8.25
CA CYS A 31 -4.32 1.07 -8.63
C CYS A 31 -3.36 2.01 -9.38
N ALA A 32 -2.11 2.14 -8.94
CA ALA A 32 -1.09 2.94 -9.63
C ALA A 32 -0.89 2.48 -11.08
N GLY A 33 -0.74 1.17 -11.29
CA GLY A 33 -0.63 0.60 -12.62
C GLY A 33 -1.90 0.75 -13.47
N ASN A 34 -3.09 0.90 -12.87
CA ASN A 34 -4.30 1.23 -13.62
C ASN A 34 -4.29 2.69 -14.08
N GLU A 35 -3.81 3.61 -13.24
CA GLU A 35 -3.65 5.02 -13.61
C GLU A 35 -2.58 5.21 -14.68
N ASP A 36 -1.47 4.47 -14.63
CA ASP A 36 -0.46 4.49 -15.71
C ASP A 36 -1.07 4.09 -17.06
N ARG A 37 -1.86 3.00 -17.09
CA ARG A 37 -2.57 2.57 -18.31
C ARG A 37 -3.61 3.60 -18.77
N ALA A 38 -4.28 4.27 -17.84
CA ALA A 38 -5.21 5.34 -18.16
C ALA A 38 -4.49 6.54 -18.79
N ALA A 39 -3.32 6.91 -18.27
CA ALA A 39 -2.49 7.96 -18.84
C ALA A 39 -2.07 7.63 -20.28
N GLU A 40 -1.63 6.40 -20.56
CA GLU A 40 -1.31 5.94 -21.91
C GLU A 40 -2.51 6.04 -22.86
N LEU A 41 -3.69 5.62 -22.41
CA LEU A 41 -4.93 5.74 -23.17
C LEU A 41 -5.26 7.20 -23.49
N PHE A 42 -5.21 8.09 -22.49
CA PHE A 42 -5.48 9.51 -22.67
C PHE A 42 -4.45 10.19 -23.57
N ALA A 43 -3.18 9.79 -23.51
CA ALA A 43 -2.17 10.26 -24.45
C ALA A 43 -2.56 9.91 -25.90
N GLY A 44 -2.93 8.66 -26.16
CA GLY A 44 -3.37 8.23 -27.49
C GLY A 44 -4.64 8.92 -28.00
N LEU A 45 -5.57 9.29 -27.10
CA LEU A 45 -6.76 10.07 -27.45
C LEU A 45 -6.43 11.55 -27.70
N ALA A 46 -5.50 12.13 -26.94
CA ALA A 46 -5.02 13.49 -27.15
C ALA A 46 -4.33 13.64 -28.52
N GLU A 47 -3.51 12.65 -28.91
CA GLU A 47 -2.87 12.61 -30.23
C GLU A 47 -3.89 12.56 -31.38
N ARG A 48 -5.09 12.02 -31.14
CA ARG A 48 -6.21 12.00 -32.09
C ARG A 48 -7.06 13.28 -32.05
N GLY A 49 -6.65 14.27 -31.26
CA GLY A 49 -7.30 15.57 -31.18
C GLY A 49 -8.53 15.61 -30.28
N LEU A 50 -8.76 14.62 -29.40
CA LEU A 50 -9.86 14.68 -28.45
C LEU A 50 -9.58 15.76 -27.38
N PRO A 51 -10.44 16.78 -27.23
CA PRO A 51 -10.24 17.84 -26.26
C PRO A 51 -10.23 17.31 -24.82
N GLY A 52 -9.42 17.93 -23.95
CA GLY A 52 -9.33 17.62 -22.53
C GLY A 52 -8.51 16.37 -22.18
N MET A 53 -8.10 15.56 -23.17
CA MET A 53 -7.37 14.31 -22.90
C MET A 53 -5.95 14.53 -22.37
N THR A 54 -5.29 15.63 -22.75
CA THR A 54 -3.99 15.99 -22.16
C THR A 54 -4.08 16.24 -20.66
N GLU A 55 -5.16 16.87 -20.20
CA GLU A 55 -5.37 17.12 -18.78
C GLU A 55 -5.66 15.82 -18.02
N MET A 56 -6.50 14.96 -18.60
CA MET A 56 -6.77 13.63 -18.03
C MET A 56 -5.51 12.76 -17.94
N ARG A 57 -4.63 12.82 -18.96
CA ARG A 57 -3.31 12.16 -18.90
C ARG A 57 -2.51 12.67 -17.70
N ASN A 58 -2.34 13.99 -17.58
CA ASN A 58 -1.55 14.59 -16.50
C ASN A 58 -2.11 14.23 -15.11
N ARG A 59 -3.44 14.20 -14.98
CA ARG A 59 -4.13 13.80 -13.75
C ARG A 59 -3.87 12.34 -13.41
N SER A 60 -3.99 11.42 -14.37
CA SER A 60 -3.70 10.00 -14.15
C SER A 60 -2.22 9.76 -13.82
N GLU A 61 -1.29 10.43 -14.50
CA GLU A 61 0.14 10.35 -14.14
C GLU A 61 0.41 10.84 -12.71
N ARG A 62 -0.26 11.91 -12.27
CA ARG A 62 -0.16 12.40 -10.89
C ARG A 62 -0.74 11.38 -9.90
N ALA A 63 -1.90 10.81 -10.21
CA ALA A 63 -2.54 9.79 -9.39
C ALA A 63 -1.68 8.52 -9.25
N ALA A 64 -1.08 8.04 -10.34
CA ALA A 64 -0.18 6.90 -10.32
C ALA A 64 1.01 7.13 -9.36
N ARG A 65 1.69 8.28 -9.46
CA ARG A 65 2.80 8.64 -8.56
C ARG A 65 2.36 8.72 -7.10
N MET A 66 1.20 9.32 -6.83
CA MET A 66 0.66 9.40 -5.48
C MET A 66 0.37 8.01 -4.90
N LEU A 67 -0.26 7.14 -5.68
CA LEU A 67 -0.58 5.77 -5.27
C LEU A 67 0.69 4.95 -5.00
N GLU A 68 1.72 5.08 -5.83
CA GLU A 68 2.99 4.38 -5.62
C GLU A 68 3.73 4.88 -4.35
N GLN A 69 3.65 6.18 -4.07
CA GLN A 69 4.18 6.74 -2.83
C GLN A 69 3.43 6.21 -1.61
N VAL A 70 2.09 6.19 -1.64
CA VAL A 70 1.28 5.60 -0.56
C VAL A 70 1.58 4.11 -0.39
N ALA A 71 1.73 3.37 -1.49
CA ALA A 71 2.11 1.96 -1.46
C ALA A 71 3.46 1.75 -0.76
N SER A 72 4.44 2.62 -1.04
CA SER A 72 5.78 2.55 -0.48
C SER A 72 5.81 2.87 1.01
N VAL A 73 5.11 3.94 1.43
CA VAL A 73 4.93 4.28 2.86
C VAL A 73 4.25 3.15 3.63
N THR A 74 3.20 2.56 3.05
CA THR A 74 2.46 1.45 3.65
C THR A 74 3.34 0.19 3.80
N ALA A 75 4.15 -0.12 2.78
CA ALA A 75 5.10 -1.23 2.86
C ALA A 75 6.18 -1.00 3.93
N ALA A 76 6.72 0.20 4.02
CA ALA A 76 7.70 0.56 5.04
C ALA A 76 7.11 0.48 6.45
N GLN A 77 5.83 0.83 6.64
CA GLN A 77 5.16 0.66 7.92
C GLN A 77 5.01 -0.83 8.29
N ALA A 78 4.75 -1.70 7.31
CA ALA A 78 4.70 -3.15 7.56
C ALA A 78 6.04 -3.66 8.09
N MET A 79 7.15 -3.22 7.48
CA MET A 79 8.51 -3.56 7.94
C MET A 79 8.78 -3.04 9.35
N ALA A 80 8.43 -1.79 9.64
CA ALA A 80 8.60 -1.22 10.99
C ALA A 80 7.78 -1.99 12.05
N TYR A 81 6.62 -2.52 11.68
CA TYR A 81 5.82 -3.37 12.57
C TYR A 81 6.47 -4.74 12.79
N ASP A 82 7.03 -5.37 11.75
CA ASP A 82 7.79 -6.62 11.91
C ASP A 82 9.03 -6.42 12.81
N GLU A 83 9.75 -5.31 12.64
CA GLU A 83 10.90 -4.94 13.46
C GLU A 83 10.50 -4.78 14.94
N MET A 84 9.35 -4.15 15.20
CA MET A 84 8.80 -4.02 16.55
C MET A 84 8.46 -5.37 17.18
N LEU A 85 7.84 -6.28 16.42
CA LEU A 85 7.57 -7.64 16.90
C LEU A 85 8.86 -8.41 17.18
N ALA A 86 9.88 -8.28 16.33
CA ALA A 86 11.18 -8.93 16.52
C ALA A 86 11.95 -8.39 17.74
N ALA A 87 11.74 -7.12 18.10
CA ALA A 87 12.42 -6.44 19.21
C ALA A 87 11.81 -6.70 20.61
N GLY A 88 10.74 -7.50 20.70
CA GLY A 88 10.07 -7.78 21.97
C GLY A 88 8.56 -7.51 21.96
N GLY A 89 8.03 -7.03 20.84
CA GLY A 89 6.61 -6.76 20.69
C GLY A 89 6.18 -5.46 21.37
N PRO A 90 4.87 -5.17 21.34
CA PRO A 90 4.34 -3.89 21.82
C PRO A 90 4.44 -3.70 23.34
N ASP A 91 4.69 -4.80 24.08
CA ASP A 91 4.90 -4.77 25.53
C ASP A 91 6.31 -4.27 25.90
N ASP A 92 7.27 -4.35 24.97
CA ASP A 92 8.56 -3.67 25.13
C ASP A 92 8.38 -2.18 24.79
N SER A 93 8.44 -1.34 25.83
CA SER A 93 8.24 0.10 25.72
C SER A 93 9.21 0.76 24.74
N ARG A 94 10.44 0.27 24.63
CA ARG A 94 11.42 0.81 23.70
C ARG A 94 11.09 0.42 22.27
N ALA A 95 10.76 -0.85 22.02
CA ALA A 95 10.34 -1.32 20.70
C ALA A 95 9.11 -0.55 20.18
N TYR A 96 8.12 -0.32 21.05
CA TYR A 96 6.93 0.44 20.69
C TYR A 96 7.23 1.92 20.36
N VAL A 97 8.05 2.60 21.18
CA VAL A 97 8.43 4.00 20.93
C VAL A 97 9.21 4.16 19.62
N GLU A 98 10.12 3.23 19.32
CA GLU A 98 10.86 3.23 18.06
C GLU A 98 9.91 3.04 16.86
N TYR A 99 8.95 2.13 16.96
CA TYR A 99 7.90 1.94 15.96
C TYR A 99 7.03 3.20 15.75
N GLU A 100 6.57 3.85 16.82
CA GLU A 100 5.79 5.08 16.73
C GLU A 100 6.58 6.21 16.06
N ALA A 101 7.86 6.37 16.43
CA ALA A 101 8.73 7.38 15.85
C ALA A 101 8.94 7.13 14.34
N SER A 102 9.17 5.87 13.95
CA SER A 102 9.29 5.46 12.55
C SER A 102 7.99 5.71 11.79
N THR A 103 6.85 5.30 12.34
CA THR A 103 5.53 5.49 11.71
C THR A 103 5.22 6.97 11.52
N ARG A 104 5.54 7.83 12.49
CA ARG A 104 5.36 9.29 12.37
C ARG A 104 6.18 9.88 11.22
N ARG A 105 7.44 9.43 11.07
CA ARG A 105 8.30 9.86 9.95
C ARG A 105 7.74 9.38 8.61
N LEU A 106 7.25 8.15 8.55
CA LEU A 106 6.63 7.58 7.35
C LEU A 106 5.35 8.32 6.95
N LEU A 107 4.48 8.66 7.91
CA LEU A 107 3.27 9.43 7.65
C LEU A 107 3.57 10.84 7.14
N ALA A 108 4.69 11.45 7.56
CA ALA A 108 5.15 12.73 7.04
C ALA A 108 5.58 12.65 5.56
N LEU A 109 5.80 11.45 5.01
CA LEU A 109 6.09 11.21 3.60
C LEU A 109 4.83 10.91 2.78
N MET A 110 3.63 10.96 3.37
CA MET A 110 2.41 10.80 2.58
C MET A 110 2.25 11.97 1.60
N PRO A 111 1.69 11.73 0.39
CA PRO A 111 1.40 12.81 -0.55
C PRO A 111 0.51 13.88 0.10
N THR A 112 0.94 15.13 0.01
CA THR A 112 0.20 16.29 0.54
C THR A 112 -0.62 17.01 -0.53
N ASP A 113 -0.24 16.88 -1.80
CA ASP A 113 -1.02 17.41 -2.92
C ASP A 113 -2.29 16.58 -3.14
N THR A 114 -3.42 17.25 -3.25
CA THR A 114 -4.70 16.63 -3.59
C THR A 114 -4.83 16.47 -5.11
N LEU A 115 -5.58 15.44 -5.56
CA LEU A 115 -5.94 15.24 -6.98
C LEU A 115 -7.01 16.22 -7.50
N THR A 116 -7.26 17.30 -6.77
CA THR A 116 -8.24 18.33 -7.09
C THR A 116 -7.50 19.65 -7.23
N ASP A 117 -7.63 20.26 -8.40
CA ASP A 117 -7.37 21.68 -8.61
C ASP A 117 -8.48 22.53 -7.99
#